data_AF-A0A285P5Z7-F1
#
_entry.id   AF-A0A285P5Z7-F1
#
_cell.length_a   1.000
_cell.length_b   1.000
_cell.length_c   1.000
_cell.angle_alpha   90.00
_cell.angle_beta   90.00
_cell.angle_gamma   90.00
#
_symmetry.space_group_name_H-M   'P 1'
#
loop_
_entity.id
_entity.type
_entity.pdbx_description
1 polymer ?
#
loop_
_entity_poly.entity_id
_entity_poly.type
_entity_poly.pdbx_seq_one_letter_code
_entity_poly.pdbx_strand_id
1 'polypeptide(L)'
;MSTTARRRDTTPIEMSRQEQWVVHHVMLQQVESHREDGESPPWWAMNAIEKLEDRPVYGDTSTTGTDRPFTCYEAWRLRRALSEYAEQPETPEDEVATAVTLSRRLDETFVEPPAALQ
;
A
#
# COMPACT_ATOMS: atom_id res chain seq x y z
N MET A 1 -8.12 27.09 -24.12
CA MET A 1 -8.61 26.03 -23.22
C MET A 1 -7.45 25.58 -22.37
N SER A 2 -7.45 25.87 -21.06
CA SER A 2 -6.41 25.39 -20.15
C SER A 2 -6.85 24.04 -19.60
N THR A 3 -6.24 22.97 -20.08
CA THR A 3 -6.27 21.67 -19.42
C THR A 3 -5.44 21.78 -18.16
N THR A 4 -6.07 22.12 -17.03
CA THR A 4 -5.46 21.93 -15.71
C THR A 4 -5.23 20.43 -15.55
N ALA A 5 -4.02 19.97 -15.86
CA ALA A 5 -3.59 18.62 -15.52
C ALA A 5 -3.75 18.49 -14.01
N ARG A 6 -4.77 17.73 -13.57
CA ARG A 6 -4.96 17.38 -12.16
C ARG A 6 -3.63 16.79 -11.71
N ARG A 7 -2.91 17.50 -10.84
CA ARG A 7 -1.62 17.06 -10.33
C ARG A 7 -1.88 15.69 -9.72
N ARG A 8 -1.26 14.64 -10.28
CA ARG A 8 -1.35 13.30 -9.69
C ARG A 8 -0.87 13.47 -8.26
N ASP A 9 -1.67 13.09 -7.28
CA ASP A 9 -1.22 13.10 -5.90
C ASP A 9 -0.14 12.04 -5.80
N THR A 10 1.11 12.49 -5.80
CA THR A 10 2.30 11.65 -5.68
C THR A 10 2.95 11.90 -4.32
N THR A 11 2.17 12.32 -3.33
CA THR A 11 2.67 12.52 -1.97
C THR A 11 3.24 11.19 -1.46
N PRO A 12 4.55 11.13 -1.17
CA PRO A 12 5.14 9.92 -0.62
C PRO A 12 4.58 9.68 0.78
N ILE A 13 4.24 8.43 1.06
CA ILE A 13 3.88 8.00 2.41
C ILE A 13 5.12 7.43 3.06
N GLU A 14 5.62 8.11 4.09
CA GLU A 14 6.72 7.63 4.91
C GLU A 14 6.25 6.41 5.73
N MET A 15 7.01 5.32 5.69
CA MET A 15 6.68 4.10 6.42
C MET A 15 7.83 3.71 7.34
N SER A 16 7.49 3.44 8.59
CA SER A 16 8.36 2.73 9.52
C SER A 16 8.63 1.31 9.04
N ARG A 17 9.66 0.66 9.60
CA ARG A 17 10.00 -0.72 9.27
C ARG A 17 8.85 -1.69 9.56
N GLN A 18 8.13 -1.49 10.65
CA GLN A 18 6.99 -2.33 11.01
C GLN A 18 5.85 -2.17 9.99
N GLU A 19 5.54 -0.94 9.59
CA GLU A 19 4.56 -0.69 8.53
C GLU A 19 4.98 -1.33 7.21
N GLN A 20 6.25 -1.22 6.81
CA GLN A 20 6.75 -1.86 5.59
C GLN A 20 6.59 -3.39 5.63
N TRP A 21 6.87 -4.02 6.77
CA TRP A 21 6.67 -5.46 6.94
C TRP A 21 5.21 -5.89 6.82
N VAL A 22 4.29 -5.15 7.46
CA VAL A 22 2.86 -5.43 7.36
C VAL A 22 2.39 -5.28 5.92
N VAL A 23 2.77 -4.20 5.23
CA VAL A 23 2.41 -4.02 3.82
C VAL A 23 2.97 -5.15 2.96
N HIS A 24 4.23 -5.52 3.16
CA HIS A 24 4.85 -6.62 2.43
C HIS A 24 4.10 -7.94 2.64
N HIS A 25 3.73 -8.25 3.90
CA HIS A 25 2.96 -9.44 4.22
C HIS A 25 1.59 -9.45 3.52
N VAL A 26 0.86 -8.33 3.57
CA VAL A 26 -0.44 -8.21 2.89
C VAL A 26 -0.31 -8.34 1.37
N MET A 27 0.72 -7.76 0.75
CA MET A 27 0.94 -7.94 -0.69
C MET A 27 1.29 -9.37 -1.06
N LEU A 28 2.06 -10.05 -0.22
CA LEU A 28 2.39 -11.47 -0.41
C LEU A 28 1.12 -12.33 -0.34
N GLN A 29 0.25 -12.11 0.66
CA GLN A 29 -1.03 -12.82 0.75
C GLN A 29 -1.90 -12.63 -0.50
N GLN A 30 -1.93 -11.43 -1.08
CA GLN A 30 -2.67 -11.17 -2.32
C GLN A 30 -2.09 -11.95 -3.50
N VAL A 31 -0.76 -12.01 -3.62
CA VAL A 31 -0.10 -12.82 -4.66
C VAL A 31 -0.37 -14.31 -4.46
N GLU A 32 -0.31 -14.80 -3.23
CA GLU A 32 -0.55 -16.20 -2.89
C GLU A 32 -2.00 -16.61 -3.13
N SER A 33 -2.98 -15.81 -2.72
CA SER A 33 -4.40 -16.07 -2.95
C SER A 33 -4.72 -16.19 -4.44
N HIS A 34 -4.24 -15.26 -5.28
CA HIS A 34 -4.42 -15.37 -6.73
C HIS A 34 -3.76 -16.64 -7.30
N ARG A 35 -2.59 -17.04 -6.77
CA ARG A 35 -1.91 -18.26 -7.19
C ARG A 35 -2.70 -19.51 -6.81
N GLU A 36 -3.31 -19.54 -5.63
CA GLU A 36 -4.17 -20.63 -5.17
C GLU A 36 -5.44 -20.76 -6.03
N ASP A 37 -5.98 -19.63 -6.50
CA ASP A 37 -7.11 -19.57 -7.43
C ASP A 37 -6.73 -19.90 -8.89
N GLY A 38 -5.45 -20.14 -9.16
CA GLY A 38 -4.94 -20.42 -10.51
C GLY A 38 -4.88 -19.18 -11.42
N GLU A 39 -4.94 -17.99 -10.84
CA GLU A 39 -4.83 -16.71 -11.51
C GLU A 39 -3.39 -16.18 -11.54
N SER A 40 -3.13 -15.25 -12.47
CA SER A 40 -1.84 -14.53 -12.48
C SER A 40 -1.76 -13.55 -11.30
N PRO A 41 -0.56 -13.35 -10.71
CA PRO A 41 -0.37 -12.39 -9.63
C PRO A 41 -0.87 -10.98 -10.01
N PRO A 42 -1.55 -10.28 -9.08
CA PRO A 42 -2.04 -8.95 -9.36
C PRO A 42 -0.88 -7.97 -9.53
N TRP A 43 -0.84 -7.27 -10.67
CA TRP A 43 0.25 -6.33 -11.00
C TRP A 43 0.47 -5.25 -9.94
N TRP A 44 -0.60 -4.80 -9.29
CA TRP A 44 -0.53 -3.73 -8.28
C TRP A 44 0.14 -4.22 -6.99
N ALA A 45 -0.02 -5.50 -6.63
CA ALA A 45 0.63 -6.08 -5.45
C ALA A 45 2.13 -6.30 -5.72
N MET A 46 2.47 -6.81 -6.92
CA MET A 46 3.87 -6.95 -7.35
C MET A 46 4.57 -5.58 -7.36
N ASN A 47 3.95 -4.56 -7.95
CA ASN A 47 4.53 -3.21 -7.97
C ASN A 47 4.63 -2.60 -6.57
N ALA A 48 3.72 -2.91 -5.66
CA ALA A 48 3.81 -2.47 -4.27
C ALA A 48 4.99 -3.12 -3.53
N ILE A 49 5.23 -4.42 -3.74
CA ILE A 49 6.40 -5.13 -3.19
C ILE A 49 7.69 -4.50 -3.71
N GLU A 50 7.83 -4.33 -5.03
CA GLU A 50 9.01 -3.69 -5.64
C GLU A 50 9.26 -2.29 -5.07
N LYS A 51 8.19 -1.50 -4.86
CA LYS A 51 8.31 -0.16 -4.25
C LYS A 51 8.75 -0.21 -2.80
N LEU A 52 8.36 -1.23 -2.03
CA LEU A 52 8.73 -1.38 -0.62
C LEU A 52 10.17 -1.86 -0.46
N GLU A 53 10.60 -2.82 -1.28
CA GLU A 53 11.96 -3.37 -1.22
C GLU A 53 13.02 -2.29 -1.50
N ASP A 54 12.70 -1.33 -2.37
CA ASP A 54 13.56 -0.18 -2.68
C ASP A 54 13.38 1.00 -1.71
N ARG A 55 12.44 0.95 -0.75
CA ARG A 55 12.03 2.11 0.04
C ARG A 55 12.94 2.33 1.26
N PRO A 56 13.42 3.56 1.50
CA PRO A 56 14.12 3.87 2.75
C PRO A 56 13.18 3.72 3.95
N VAL A 57 13.71 3.25 5.07
CA VAL A 57 12.97 3.12 6.32
C VAL A 57 12.87 4.51 6.97
N TYR A 58 11.65 4.93 7.30
CA TYR A 58 11.45 6.23 7.95
C TYR A 58 12.20 6.31 9.29
N GLY A 59 12.97 7.38 9.47
CA GLY A 59 13.82 7.59 10.64
C GLY A 59 15.16 6.86 10.60
N ASP A 60 15.48 6.11 9.53
CA ASP A 60 16.74 5.39 9.37
C ASP A 60 17.58 5.98 8.22
N THR A 61 18.54 6.84 8.58
CA THR A 61 19.44 7.49 7.62
C THR A 61 20.47 6.54 6.99
N SER A 62 20.55 5.28 7.45
CA SER A 62 21.46 4.28 6.88
C SER A 62 20.90 3.58 5.65
N THR A 63 19.59 3.71 5.40
CA THR A 63 18.93 3.08 4.25
C THR A 63 19.02 3.98 3.00
N THR A 64 19.68 3.47 1.96
CA THR A 64 19.74 4.12 0.64
C THR A 64 18.76 3.44 -0.29
N GLY A 65 17.70 4.15 -0.68
CA GLY A 65 16.61 3.62 -1.49
C GLY A 65 15.93 4.70 -2.31
N THR A 66 15.00 4.30 -3.18
CA THR A 66 14.19 5.24 -3.98
C THR A 66 12.80 5.33 -3.37
N ASP A 67 12.41 6.52 -2.92
CA ASP A 67 11.05 6.75 -2.43
C ASP A 67 10.07 6.93 -3.59
N ARG A 68 9.79 5.83 -4.29
CA ARG A 68 8.78 5.79 -5.35
C ARG A 68 7.39 5.91 -4.70
N PRO A 69 6.59 6.94 -5.03
CA PRO A 69 5.28 7.11 -4.42
C PRO A 69 4.28 6.08 -4.94
N PHE A 70 3.29 5.78 -4.10
CA PHE A 70 2.08 5.08 -4.53
C PHE A 70 1.22 6.03 -5.38
N THR A 71 0.61 5.48 -6.42
CA THR A 71 -0.48 6.15 -7.13
C THR A 71 -1.77 6.05 -6.32
N CYS A 72 -2.75 6.92 -6.58
CA CYS A 72 -4.06 6.85 -5.93
C CYS A 72 -4.74 5.47 -6.07
N TYR A 73 -4.60 4.81 -7.23
CA TYR A 73 -5.16 3.47 -7.44
C TYR A 73 -4.49 2.42 -6.56
N GLU A 74 -3.16 2.41 -6.50
CA GLU A 74 -2.42 1.48 -5.66
C GLU A 74 -2.67 1.74 -4.17
N ALA A 75 -2.74 3.01 -3.76
CA ALA A 75 -3.06 3.39 -2.40
C ALA A 75 -4.47 2.93 -2.00
N TRP A 76 -5.45 3.06 -2.89
CA TRP A 76 -6.81 2.55 -2.67
C TRP A 76 -6.83 1.02 -2.56
N ARG A 77 -6.12 0.29 -3.45
CA ARG A 77 -6.01 -1.18 -3.37
C ARG A 77 -5.34 -1.62 -2.08
N LEU A 78 -4.24 -0.95 -1.71
CA LEU A 78 -3.50 -1.24 -0.49
C LEU A 78 -4.37 -1.00 0.75
N ARG A 79 -5.07 0.13 0.82
CA ARG A 79 -5.99 0.45 1.91
C ARG A 79 -7.06 -0.62 2.07
N ARG A 80 -7.66 -1.07 0.96
CA ARG A 80 -8.64 -2.16 0.98
C ARG A 80 -8.03 -3.47 1.50
N ALA A 81 -6.86 -3.86 0.99
CA ALA A 81 -6.19 -5.09 1.41
C ALA A 81 -5.75 -5.06 2.88
N LEU A 82 -5.29 -3.90 3.38
CA LEU A 82 -4.96 -3.70 4.80
C LEU A 82 -6.19 -3.79 5.70
N SER A 83 -7.34 -3.26 5.26
CA SER A 83 -8.60 -3.41 6.00
C SER A 83 -9.05 -4.87 6.04
N GLU A 84 -9.01 -5.57 4.91
CA GLU A 84 -9.35 -7.00 4.84
C GLU A 84 -8.40 -7.85 5.72
N TYR A 85 -7.11 -7.52 5.74
CA TYR A 85 -6.12 -8.16 6.62
C TYR A 85 -6.39 -7.92 8.11
N ALA A 86 -6.77 -6.69 8.48
CA ALA A 86 -7.06 -6.34 9.87
C ALA A 86 -8.34 -7.02 10.41
N GLU A 87 -9.25 -7.44 9.52
CA GLU A 87 -10.50 -8.14 9.85
C GLU A 87 -10.31 -9.66 10.01
N GLN A 88 -9.15 -10.21 9.61
CA GLN A 88 -8.83 -11.63 9.76
C GLN A 88 -8.63 -12.00 11.25
N PRO A 89 -9.36 -12.98 11.80
CA PRO A 89 -9.24 -13.39 13.21
C PRO A 89 -7.84 -13.86 13.61
N GLU A 90 -7.05 -14.35 12.66
CA GLU A 90 -5.69 -14.85 12.83
C GLU A 90 -4.62 -13.74 12.89
N THR A 91 -4.98 -12.50 12.52
CA THR A 91 -4.03 -11.38 12.47
C THR A 91 -3.62 -10.95 13.89
N PRO A 92 -2.32 -10.89 14.21
CA PRO A 92 -1.85 -10.42 15.51
C PRO A 92 -2.31 -8.99 15.82
N GLU A 93 -2.70 -8.71 17.08
CA GLU A 93 -3.23 -7.39 17.49
C GLU A 93 -2.31 -6.21 17.14
N ASP A 94 -0.99 -6.39 17.27
CA ASP A 94 0.00 -5.36 16.92
C ASP A 94 0.01 -5.04 15.41
N GLU A 95 -0.24 -6.06 14.58
CA GLU A 95 -0.35 -5.91 13.14
C GLU A 95 -1.69 -5.32 12.72
N VAL A 96 -2.78 -5.68 13.40
CA VAL A 96 -4.09 -5.02 13.24
C VAL A 96 -3.96 -3.52 13.50
N ALA A 97 -3.37 -3.13 14.63
CA ALA A 97 -3.17 -1.72 14.97
C ALA A 97 -2.32 -0.98 13.92
N THR A 98 -1.28 -1.64 13.40
CA THR A 98 -0.43 -1.10 12.34
C THR A 98 -1.21 -0.94 11.03
N ALA A 99 -1.95 -1.96 10.60
CA ALA A 99 -2.75 -1.95 9.38
C ALA A 99 -3.84 -0.87 9.42
N VAL A 100 -4.56 -0.75 10.53
CA VAL A 100 -5.61 0.27 10.72
C VAL A 100 -5.01 1.69 10.68
N THR A 101 -3.88 1.90 11.36
CA THR A 101 -3.20 3.21 11.37
C THR A 101 -2.76 3.60 9.96
N LEU A 102 -2.18 2.66 9.21
CA LEU A 102 -1.71 2.91 7.86
C LEU A 102 -2.88 3.13 6.88
N SER A 103 -3.96 2.35 6.97
CA SER A 103 -5.18 2.56 6.17
C SER A 103 -5.76 3.94 6.36
N ARG A 104 -5.79 4.45 7.60
CA ARG A 104 -6.24 5.82 7.89
C ARG A 104 -5.34 6.87 7.25
N ARG A 105 -4.02 6.70 7.32
CA ARG A 105 -3.05 7.62 6.69
C ARG A 105 -3.20 7.62 5.16
N LEU A 106 -3.46 6.46 4.56
CA LEU A 106 -3.77 6.33 3.13
C LEU A 106 -5.06 7.09 2.77
N ASP A 107 -6.12 6.97 3.57
CA ASP A 107 -7.38 7.70 3.37
C ASP A 107 -7.21 9.22 3.51
N GLU A 108 -6.41 9.67 4.48
CA GLU A 108 -6.11 11.10 4.67
C GLU A 108 -5.24 11.67 3.54
N THR A 109 -4.33 10.87 2.98
CA THR A 109 -3.42 11.28 1.90
C THR A 109 -4.10 11.24 0.52
N PHE A 110 -4.97 10.26 0.27
CA PHE A 110 -5.57 10.02 -1.04
C PHE A 110 -7.09 10.21 -0.98
N VAL A 111 -7.53 11.45 -1.20
CA VAL A 111 -8.90 11.93 -0.91
C VAL A 111 -10.00 11.37 -1.83
N GLU A 112 -9.66 10.71 -2.95
CA GLU A 112 -10.68 10.15 -3.87
C GLU A 112 -10.36 8.73 -4.33
N PRO A 113 -11.31 7.77 -4.22
CA PRO A 113 -11.28 6.55 -5.00
C PRO A 113 -11.24 6.92 -6.49
N PRO A 114 -10.53 6.15 -7.34
CA PRO A 114 -10.57 6.39 -8.78
C PRO A 114 -12.02 6.47 -9.26
N ALA A 115 -12.39 7.54 -9.96
CA ALA A 115 -13.76 7.77 -10.47
C ALA A 115 -14.32 6.62 -11.33
N ALA A 116 -13.47 5.68 -11.77
CA ALA A 116 -13.84 4.49 -12.51
C ALA A 116 -14.43 3.35 -11.65
N LEU A 117 -14.51 3.49 -10.33
CA LEU A 117 -15.01 2.46 -9.39
C LEU A 117 -16.25 2.92 -8.58
N GLN A 118 -16.88 4.03 -8.97
CA GLN A 118 -18.15 4.52 -8.39
C GLN A 118 -19.37 4.03 -9.18
#